data_AF-A0A2A5AKM1-F1
#
_entry.id   AF-A0A2A5AKM1-F1
#
_cell.length_a   1.000
_cell.length_b   1.000
_cell.length_c   1.000
_cell.angle_alpha   90.00
_cell.angle_beta   90.00
_cell.angle_gamma   90.00
#
_symmetry.space_group_name_H-M   'P 1'
#
loop_
_entity.id
_entity.type
_entity.pdbx_description
1 polymer ?
#
loop_
_entity_poly.entity_id
_entity_poly.type
_entity_poly.pdbx_seq_one_letter_code
_entity_poly.pdbx_strand_id
1 'polypeptide(L)'
;MYQIYSNKKIYDTDDISGLHKVKKDFDIFIDLEALEFLEKNKGLLNLKRKRVLGRLLCFLIMKSPKKFTANELYKPIWCLNSLPLSQEVSVKTAISRLRSLIEASEELRYILKTEPNFLGRRGEYYFNNEVKYCLIRPIGLTLF
;
A
#
# COMPACT_ATOMS: atom_id res chain seq x y z
N MET A 1 16.69 13.46 5.12
CA MET A 1 15.92 12.70 6.13
C MET A 1 14.73 11.98 5.53
N TYR A 2 14.68 10.68 5.78
CA TYR A 2 13.67 9.73 5.31
C TYR A 2 13.07 8.99 6.49
N GLN A 3 11.79 8.65 6.37
CA GLN A 3 11.08 7.76 7.27
C GLN A 3 10.91 6.40 6.57
N ILE A 4 11.35 5.34 7.23
CA ILE A 4 11.34 3.98 6.71
C ILE A 4 10.24 3.16 7.40
N TYR A 5 9.41 2.48 6.62
CA TYR A 5 8.44 1.50 7.11
C TYR A 5 8.87 0.11 6.63
N SER A 6 9.23 -0.77 7.57
CA SER A 6 9.63 -2.15 7.23
C SER A 6 9.29 -3.11 8.36
N ASN A 7 8.53 -4.18 8.06
CA ASN A 7 8.26 -5.33 8.94
C ASN A 7 8.22 -5.00 10.45
N LYS A 8 7.19 -4.23 10.86
CA LYS A 8 6.92 -3.82 12.26
C LYS A 8 7.92 -2.79 12.85
N LYS A 9 8.86 -2.29 12.06
CA LYS A 9 9.79 -1.21 12.42
C LYS A 9 9.46 0.04 11.63
N ILE A 10 9.44 1.18 12.34
CA ILE A 10 9.38 2.51 11.76
C ILE A 10 10.57 3.28 12.34
N TYR A 11 11.40 3.84 11.49
CA TYR A 11 12.58 4.60 11.93
C TYR A 11 12.96 5.66 10.90
N ASP A 12 13.64 6.69 11.36
CA ASP A 12 14.14 7.77 10.50
C ASP A 12 15.63 7.56 10.21
N THR A 13 16.08 7.95 9.01
CA THR A 13 17.48 7.87 8.57
C THR A 13 17.79 8.96 7.55
N ASP A 14 19.04 9.40 7.46
CA ASP A 14 19.52 10.27 6.38
C ASP A 14 20.19 9.50 5.25
N ASP A 15 20.56 8.24 5.46
CA ASP A 15 21.16 7.36 4.46
C ASP A 15 20.25 6.17 4.16
N ILE A 16 19.91 6.01 2.88
CA ILE A 16 19.11 4.92 2.33
C ILE A 16 19.90 4.03 1.36
N SER A 17 21.20 4.31 1.15
CA SER A 17 22.05 3.60 0.19
C SER A 17 22.13 2.10 0.49
N GLY A 18 22.19 1.73 1.77
CA GLY A 18 22.15 0.34 2.22
C GLY A 18 20.87 -0.37 1.80
N LEU A 19 19.71 0.29 1.90
CA LEU A 19 18.41 -0.27 1.51
C LEU A 19 18.33 -0.51 0.01
N HIS A 20 18.88 0.38 -0.82
CA HIS A 20 18.93 0.18 -2.27
C HIS A 20 19.79 -1.02 -2.68
N LYS A 21 20.89 -1.30 -1.96
CA LYS A 21 21.74 -2.47 -2.24
C LYS A 21 21.00 -3.79 -2.01
N VAL A 22 20.09 -3.82 -1.05
CA VAL A 22 19.32 -5.02 -0.66
C VAL A 22 17.86 -4.99 -1.13
N LYS A 23 17.50 -4.10 -2.07
CA LYS A 23 16.09 -3.92 -2.49
C LYS A 23 15.44 -5.18 -3.06
N LYS A 24 16.23 -6.08 -3.64
CA LYS A 24 15.78 -7.39 -4.18
C LYS A 24 15.40 -8.41 -3.09
N ASP A 25 15.80 -8.14 -1.84
CA ASP A 25 15.52 -9.03 -0.71
C ASP A 25 14.13 -8.77 -0.10
N PHE A 26 13.44 -7.72 -0.53
CA PHE A 26 12.06 -7.43 -0.15
C PHE A 26 11.09 -8.01 -1.17
N ASP A 27 9.93 -8.45 -0.70
CA ASP A 27 8.80 -8.82 -1.55
C ASP A 27 8.21 -7.59 -2.25
N ILE A 28 8.11 -6.48 -1.50
CA ILE A 28 7.75 -5.16 -2.02
C ILE A 28 8.76 -4.12 -1.53
N PHE A 29 9.35 -3.38 -2.45
CA PHE A 29 10.22 -2.24 -2.17
C PHE A 29 9.64 -0.98 -2.83
N ILE A 30 9.46 0.08 -2.05
CA ILE A 30 8.90 1.35 -2.52
C ILE A 30 9.82 2.47 -2.09
N ASP A 31 10.24 3.28 -3.06
CA ASP A 31 10.92 4.55 -2.82
C ASP A 31 10.09 5.68 -3.43
N LEU A 32 9.55 6.53 -2.55
CA LEU A 32 8.72 7.65 -2.96
C LEU A 32 9.52 8.83 -3.51
N GLU A 33 10.81 8.95 -3.22
CA GLU A 33 11.67 9.97 -3.82
C GLU A 33 12.00 9.58 -5.27
N ALA A 34 12.47 8.34 -5.47
CA ALA A 34 12.78 7.82 -6.80
C ALA A 34 11.53 7.49 -7.64
N LEU A 35 10.33 7.52 -7.04
CA LEU A 35 9.08 7.01 -7.62
C LEU A 35 9.21 5.55 -8.09
N GLU A 36 9.98 4.75 -7.35
CA GLU A 36 10.26 3.35 -7.64
C GLU A 36 9.29 2.46 -6.84
N PHE A 37 8.58 1.59 -7.53
CA PHE A 37 7.73 0.56 -6.93
C PHE A 37 8.17 -0.77 -7.49
N LEU A 38 8.81 -1.61 -6.69
CA LEU A 38 9.38 -2.88 -7.10
C LEU A 38 8.67 -4.02 -6.37
N GLU A 39 8.24 -5.02 -7.11
CA GLU A 39 7.80 -6.30 -6.57
C GLU A 39 8.79 -7.39 -7.00
N LYS A 40 9.09 -8.31 -6.09
CA LYS A 40 10.19 -9.27 -6.25
C LYS A 40 10.13 -10.11 -7.53
N ASN A 41 8.93 -10.54 -7.93
CA ASN A 41 8.71 -11.44 -9.07
C ASN A 41 8.32 -10.69 -10.35
N LYS A 42 7.66 -9.53 -10.23
CA LYS A 42 7.16 -8.72 -11.35
C LYS A 42 8.10 -7.59 -11.74
N GLY A 43 9.10 -7.29 -10.91
CA GLY A 43 10.01 -6.17 -11.12
C GLY A 43 9.30 -4.83 -10.93
N LEU A 44 9.65 -3.86 -11.78
CA LEU A 44 9.19 -2.48 -11.65
C LEU A 44 7.69 -2.36 -12.00
N LEU A 45 6.90 -1.86 -11.07
CA LEU A 45 5.47 -1.66 -11.22
C LEU A 45 5.16 -0.27 -11.79
N ASN A 46 4.26 -0.21 -12.77
CA ASN A 46 3.80 1.04 -13.34
C ASN A 46 2.71 1.72 -12.46
N LEU A 47 3.12 2.21 -11.29
CA LEU A 47 2.27 2.96 -10.36
C LEU A 47 2.45 4.48 -10.44
N LYS A 48 3.52 4.97 -11.09
CA LYS A 48 3.83 6.41 -11.22
C LYS A 48 2.67 7.24 -11.81
N ARG A 49 1.96 6.69 -12.80
CA ARG A 49 0.79 7.35 -13.42
C ARG A 49 -0.55 6.96 -12.78
N LYS A 50 -0.54 6.05 -11.80
CA LYS A 50 -1.73 5.49 -11.14
C LYS A 50 -1.83 5.99 -9.71
N ARG A 51 -1.91 7.32 -9.53
CA ARG A 51 -1.83 8.03 -8.24
C ARG A 51 -2.68 7.38 -7.14
N VAL A 52 -3.96 7.09 -7.43
CA VAL A 52 -4.88 6.44 -6.48
C VAL A 52 -4.37 5.08 -5.99
N LEU A 53 -3.83 4.25 -6.89
CA LEU A 53 -3.33 2.92 -6.53
C LEU A 53 -2.03 3.00 -5.73
N GLY A 54 -1.12 3.91 -6.11
CA GLY A 54 0.10 4.18 -5.35
C GLY A 54 -0.19 4.70 -3.94
N ARG A 55 -1.10 5.69 -3.82
CA ARG A 55 -1.56 6.21 -2.52
C ARG A 55 -2.18 5.11 -1.67
N LEU A 56 -3.06 4.29 -2.25
CA LEU A 56 -3.73 3.20 -1.55
C LEU A 56 -2.72 2.18 -0.99
N LEU A 57 -1.75 1.77 -1.80
CA LEU A 57 -0.69 0.85 -1.37
C LEU A 57 0.13 1.45 -0.21
N CYS A 58 0.62 2.68 -0.38
CA CYS A 58 1.44 3.34 0.63
C CYS A 58 0.67 3.56 1.94
N PHE A 59 -0.60 3.97 1.85
CA PHE A 59 -1.45 4.17 3.02
C PHE A 59 -1.64 2.86 3.80
N LEU A 60 -1.95 1.76 3.11
CA LEU A 60 -2.14 0.46 3.75
C LEU A 60 -0.84 -0.04 4.41
N ILE A 61 0.32 0.16 3.76
CA ILE A 61 1.63 -0.18 4.34
C ILE A 61 1.92 0.66 5.59
N MET A 62 1.79 1.99 5.50
CA MET A 62 2.09 2.90 6.61
C MET A 62 1.16 2.72 7.81
N LYS A 63 -0.04 2.17 7.59
CA LYS A 63 -1.03 1.93 8.66
C LYS A 63 -1.10 0.46 9.06
N SER A 64 -0.28 -0.41 8.48
CA SER A 64 -0.26 -1.83 8.83
C SER A 64 0.11 -2.00 10.32
N PRO A 65 -0.55 -2.90 11.08
CA PRO A 65 -1.51 -3.93 10.65
C PRO A 65 -2.98 -3.51 10.73
N LYS A 66 -3.30 -2.20 10.79
CA LYS A 66 -4.68 -1.72 10.90
C LYS A 66 -5.53 -2.18 9.71
N LYS A 67 -6.78 -2.54 10.01
CA LYS A 67 -7.82 -2.93 9.04
C LYS A 67 -8.75 -1.75 8.78
N PHE A 68 -9.28 -1.69 7.55
CA PHE A 68 -10.12 -0.59 7.10
C PHE A 68 -11.30 -1.08 6.27
N THR A 69 -12.48 -0.58 6.59
CA THR A 69 -13.62 -0.66 5.69
C THR A 69 -13.38 0.16 4.42
N ALA A 70 -14.17 -0.09 3.37
CA ALA A 70 -14.09 0.69 2.13
C ALA A 70 -14.32 2.20 2.40
N ASN A 71 -15.21 2.54 3.32
CA ASN A 71 -15.51 3.94 3.64
C ASN A 71 -14.33 4.63 4.33
N GLU A 72 -13.62 3.92 5.22
CA GLU A 72 -12.42 4.45 5.88
C GLU A 72 -11.24 4.62 4.93
N LEU A 73 -11.17 3.83 3.86
CA LEU A 73 -10.16 3.98 2.80
C LEU A 73 -10.47 5.11 1.82
N TYR A 74 -11.75 5.40 1.56
CA TYR A 74 -12.10 6.33 0.50
C TYR A 74 -11.59 7.74 0.76
N LYS A 75 -11.91 8.31 1.94
CA LYS A 75 -11.57 9.70 2.28
C LYS A 75 -10.06 10.01 2.21
N PRO A 76 -9.16 9.25 2.86
CA PRO A 76 -7.73 9.56 2.84
C PRO A 76 -7.06 9.34 1.47
N ILE A 77 -7.65 8.53 0.58
CA ILE A 77 -7.03 8.20 -0.71
C ILE A 77 -7.53 9.11 -1.85
N TRP A 78 -8.83 9.42 -1.87
CA TRP A 78 -9.44 10.25 -2.91
C TRP A 78 -9.43 11.75 -2.59
N CYS A 79 -9.14 12.16 -1.35
CA CYS A 79 -9.06 13.56 -0.94
C CYS A 79 -10.32 14.39 -1.25
N LEU A 80 -11.50 13.76 -1.28
CA LEU A 80 -12.77 14.41 -1.58
C LEU A 80 -13.51 14.77 -0.29
N ASN A 81 -13.95 16.04 -0.20
CA ASN A 81 -14.73 16.57 0.93
C ASN A 81 -16.19 16.10 0.89
N SER A 82 -16.69 15.72 -0.29
CA SER A 82 -18.03 15.18 -0.49
C SER A 82 -17.98 13.70 -0.84
N LEU A 83 -18.89 12.94 -0.26
CA LEU A 83 -18.97 11.48 -0.33
C LEU A 83 -19.95 11.07 -1.45
N PRO A 84 -19.49 10.68 -2.66
CA PRO A 84 -20.40 10.18 -3.69
C PRO A 84 -21.01 8.83 -3.27
N LEU A 85 -22.20 8.50 -3.80
CA LEU A 85 -22.90 7.24 -3.50
C LEU A 85 -22.09 5.98 -3.87
N SER A 86 -21.05 6.10 -4.70
CA SER A 86 -20.28 4.99 -5.29
C SER A 86 -18.90 4.73 -4.63
N GLN A 87 -18.68 5.18 -3.39
CA GLN A 87 -17.38 5.01 -2.69
C GLN A 87 -16.93 3.57 -2.59
N GLU A 88 -17.83 2.69 -2.18
CA GLU A 88 -17.49 1.28 -1.94
C GLU A 88 -17.07 0.59 -3.24
N VAL A 89 -17.78 0.87 -4.33
CA VAL A 89 -17.43 0.37 -5.67
C VAL A 89 -16.05 0.89 -6.08
N SER A 90 -15.79 2.19 -5.89
CA SER A 90 -14.51 2.82 -6.22
C SER A 90 -13.34 2.17 -5.48
N VAL A 91 -13.48 1.92 -4.17
CA VAL A 91 -12.44 1.25 -3.39
C VAL A 91 -12.27 -0.20 -3.82
N LYS A 92 -13.35 -0.96 -4.00
CA LYS A 92 -13.28 -2.35 -4.49
C LYS A 92 -12.55 -2.45 -5.83
N THR A 93 -12.88 -1.58 -6.77
CA THR A 93 -12.23 -1.51 -8.08
C THR A 93 -10.75 -1.13 -7.94
N ALA A 94 -10.41 -0.17 -7.08
CA ALA A 94 -9.02 0.21 -6.84
C ALA A 94 -8.22 -0.94 -6.22
N ILE A 95 -8.75 -1.63 -5.22
CA ILE A 95 -8.12 -2.80 -4.58
C ILE A 95 -7.91 -3.92 -5.61
N SER A 96 -8.93 -4.23 -6.41
CA SER A 96 -8.82 -5.25 -7.46
C SER A 96 -7.73 -4.89 -8.48
N ARG A 97 -7.72 -3.66 -8.99
CA ARG A 97 -6.68 -3.18 -9.92
C ARG A 97 -5.29 -3.18 -9.30
N LEU A 98 -5.18 -2.82 -8.02
CA LEU A 98 -3.92 -2.83 -7.30
C LEU A 98 -3.40 -4.26 -7.14
N ARG A 99 -4.26 -5.21 -6.73
CA ARG A 99 -3.94 -6.64 -6.67
C ARG A 99 -3.44 -7.17 -8.02
N SER A 100 -4.12 -6.87 -9.13
CA SER A 100 -3.64 -7.27 -10.46
C SER A 100 -2.25 -6.72 -10.81
N LEU A 101 -1.84 -5.61 -10.20
CA LEU A 101 -0.51 -5.03 -10.40
C LEU A 101 0.54 -5.66 -9.49
N ILE A 102 0.25 -5.90 -8.21
CA ILE A 102 1.23 -6.36 -7.23
C ILE A 102 1.28 -7.89 -7.07
N GLU A 103 0.16 -8.59 -7.23
CA GLU A 103 0.10 -10.04 -7.06
C GLU A 103 0.68 -10.74 -8.30
N ALA A 104 1.55 -11.73 -8.08
CA ALA A 104 2.17 -12.53 -9.13
C ALA A 104 1.34 -13.78 -9.50
N SER A 105 0.47 -14.23 -8.58
CA SER A 105 -0.44 -15.36 -8.74
C SER A 105 -1.88 -14.97 -8.35
N GLU A 106 -2.81 -15.90 -8.48
CA GLU A 106 -4.20 -15.73 -8.04
C GLU A 106 -4.33 -15.72 -6.50
N GLU A 107 -3.35 -16.28 -5.80
CA GLU A 107 -3.29 -16.25 -4.34
C GLU A 107 -2.95 -14.85 -3.84
N LEU A 108 -3.84 -14.29 -3.03
CA LEU A 108 -3.70 -12.93 -2.52
C LEU A 108 -2.65 -12.89 -1.40
N ARG A 109 -1.51 -12.25 -1.65
CA ARG A 109 -0.39 -12.18 -0.72
C ARG A 109 -0.30 -10.85 0.01
N TYR A 110 -0.54 -9.73 -0.66
CA TYR A 110 -0.17 -8.40 -0.15
C TYR A 110 -1.32 -7.64 0.48
N ILE A 111 -2.48 -7.61 -0.18
CA ILE A 111 -3.66 -6.88 0.30
C ILE A 111 -4.75 -7.90 0.59
N LEU A 112 -5.04 -8.10 1.87
CA LEU A 112 -5.99 -9.10 2.35
C LEU A 112 -7.32 -8.45 2.71
N LYS A 113 -8.36 -9.28 2.81
CA LYS A 113 -9.70 -8.88 3.24
C LYS A 113 -10.17 -9.83 4.35
N THR A 114 -10.76 -9.31 5.41
CA THR A 114 -11.42 -10.17 6.41
C THR A 114 -12.71 -10.75 5.85
N GLU A 115 -13.00 -12.00 6.24
CA GLU A 115 -14.28 -12.63 5.92
C GLU A 115 -15.44 -11.84 6.56
N PRO A 116 -16.59 -11.71 5.88
CA PRO A 116 -17.79 -11.19 6.50
C PRO A 116 -18.15 -12.08 7.70
N ASN A 117 -18.44 -11.48 8.85
CA ASN A 117 -18.92 -12.26 9.99
C ASN A 117 -20.44 -12.51 9.87
N PHE A 118 -20.96 -13.43 10.68
CA PHE A 118 -22.39 -13.79 10.73
C PHE A 118 -23.33 -12.61 11.02
N LEU A 119 -22.80 -11.48 11.50
CA LEU A 119 -23.53 -10.24 11.75
C LEU A 119 -23.61 -9.32 10.50
N GLY A 120 -23.16 -9.79 9.34
CA GLY A 120 -23.21 -9.03 8.09
C GLY A 120 -22.23 -7.85 8.03
N ARG A 121 -21.22 -7.81 8.91
CA ARG A 121 -20.20 -6.75 8.81
C ARG A 121 -19.43 -6.89 7.50
N ARG A 122 -19.33 -5.79 6.77
CA ARG A 122 -18.56 -5.71 5.52
C ARG A 122 -17.09 -6.02 5.83
N GLY A 123 -16.48 -6.88 5.02
CA GLY A 123 -15.07 -7.23 5.19
C GLY A 123 -14.14 -6.02 5.06
N GLU A 124 -13.08 -6.04 5.83
CA GLU A 124 -12.10 -4.96 5.97
C GLU A 124 -10.81 -5.31 5.25
N TYR A 125 -10.19 -4.32 4.61
CA TYR A 125 -8.94 -4.47 3.88
C TYR A 125 -7.74 -4.10 4.75
N TYR A 126 -6.63 -4.78 4.56
CA TYR A 126 -5.37 -4.50 5.24
C TYR A 126 -4.17 -4.97 4.42
N PHE A 127 -3.00 -4.38 4.68
CA PHE A 127 -1.73 -4.89 4.15
C PHE A 127 -1.22 -6.04 5.01
N ASN A 128 -0.87 -7.16 4.38
CA ASN A 128 -0.28 -8.33 5.04
C ASN A 128 1.10 -7.97 5.61
N ASN A 129 1.20 -7.84 6.92
CA ASN A 129 2.44 -7.47 7.61
C ASN A 129 3.46 -8.62 7.74
N GLU A 130 3.11 -9.83 7.30
CA GLU A 130 3.98 -11.00 7.32
C GLU A 130 4.87 -11.08 6.06
N VAL A 131 4.57 -10.30 5.00
CA VAL A 131 5.46 -10.18 3.83
C VAL A 131 6.64 -9.26 4.15
N LYS A 132 7.79 -9.47 3.51
CA LYS A 132 8.96 -8.60 3.70
C LYS A 132 8.82 -7.35 2.84
N TYR A 133 8.63 -6.19 3.45
CA TYR A 133 8.43 -4.92 2.73
C TYR A 133 9.36 -3.81 3.21
N CYS A 134 9.62 -2.86 2.33
CA CYS A 134 10.28 -1.59 2.64
C CYS A 134 9.57 -0.46 1.91
N LEU A 135 9.17 0.57 2.65
CA LEU A 135 8.70 1.84 2.11
C LEU A 135 9.59 2.96 2.62
N ILE A 136 10.25 3.65 1.70
CA ILE A 136 11.09 4.83 1.93
C ILE A 136 10.25 6.07 1.61
N ARG A 137 10.05 6.92 2.61
CA ARG A 137 9.28 8.17 2.47
C ARG A 137 10.14 9.36 2.88
N PRO A 138 10.40 10.33 2.00
CA PRO A 138 11.00 11.61 2.42
C PRO A 138 10.12 12.29 3.47
N ILE A 139 10.74 12.77 4.55
CA ILE A 139 10.01 13.52 5.58
C ILE A 139 9.53 14.84 4.96
N GLY A 140 8.27 15.21 5.23
CA GLY A 140 7.61 16.36 4.61
C GLY A 140 6.92 16.06 3.28
N LEU A 141 7.14 14.89 2.68
CA LEU A 141 6.39 14.48 1.49
C LEU A 141 4.95 14.13 1.89
N THR A 142 4.00 14.92 1.39
CA THR A 142 2.58 14.57 1.45
C THR A 142 2.35 13.47 0.41
N LEU A 143 1.80 12.32 0.81
CA LEU A 143 1.35 11.31 -0.14
C LEU A 143 0.32 12.00 -1.04
N PHE A 144 0.66 12.05 -2.34
CA PHE A 144 0.10 12.86 -3.43
C PHE A 144 -1.26 13.53 -3.22
#